data_AF-A0A7H9E5W4-F1
#
_entry.id   AF-A0A7H9E5W4-F1
#
_cell.length_a   1.000
_cell.length_b   1.000
_cell.length_c   1.000
_cell.angle_alpha   90.00
_cell.angle_beta   90.00
_cell.angle_gamma   90.00
#
_symmetry.space_group_name_H-M   'P 1'
#
loop_
_entity.id
_entity.type
_entity.pdbx_description
1 polymer ?
#
loop_
_entity_poly.entity_id
_entity_poly.type
_entity_poly.pdbx_seq_one_letter_code
_entity_poly.pdbx_strand_id
1 'polypeptide(L)'
;MTVLKNIAKDRILQITVIITVVSLFFAKPRFADINFHTLWSVAAMLTIIQIYAYLHVLDVLAYKLTSIADNTRKLNTLFSLLAVISGMFLGNDITALTLIPLYLNIAKRYKLPQILPVTLIGMGANIGAAFTPWGNPHNIFLVSRFDVSPLKFFEWSVPYLVVSMLIMGLVFLFIPKEEIPVQKAEPIKISWRPTLITTAVFIFFFFGVFRTIDIIWPMLASIALALAINPRIMLKIDYALLLTFTGFFIFISDIQQIPVIVNLIHGTVYSEISTYFASIISSQVMSNVPSTILVGKFTTYAQALFLGSNIGGFGSAIGSMANMLVLKTFNQHGSVSKKKFFIQWTIMQFAGLIILTAVGLLLLIFRI
;
A
#
# COMPACT_ATOMS: atom_id res chain seq x y z
N MET A 1 13.04 3.83 -23.65
CA MET A 1 12.22 5.07 -23.67
C MET A 1 10.98 5.01 -22.79
N THR A 2 10.28 3.87 -22.65
CA THR A 2 9.01 3.80 -21.88
C THR A 2 9.16 4.00 -20.37
N VAL A 3 10.23 3.47 -19.75
CA VAL A 3 10.48 3.62 -18.29
C VAL A 3 10.74 5.08 -17.91
N LEU A 4 11.67 5.76 -18.59
CA LEU A 4 11.95 7.18 -18.37
C LEU A 4 10.71 8.07 -18.55
N LYS A 5 9.87 7.77 -19.55
CA LYS A 5 8.62 8.49 -19.79
C LYS A 5 7.60 8.27 -18.67
N ASN A 6 7.57 7.09 -18.06
CA ASN A 6 6.68 6.79 -16.93
C ASN A 6 7.16 7.51 -15.66
N ILE A 7 8.47 7.47 -15.38
CA ILE A 7 9.08 8.21 -14.26
C ILE A 7 8.78 9.70 -14.39
N ALA A 8 9.04 10.29 -15.57
CA ALA A 8 8.85 11.71 -15.78
C ALA A 8 7.38 12.18 -15.69
N LYS A 9 6.40 11.26 -15.77
CA LYS A 9 4.97 11.57 -15.67
C LYS A 9 4.42 11.44 -14.25
N ASP A 10 5.18 10.86 -13.33
CA ASP A 10 4.71 10.67 -11.97
C ASP A 10 4.59 12.02 -11.24
N ARG A 11 3.37 12.34 -10.81
CA ARG A 11 3.06 13.64 -10.21
C ARG A 11 3.68 13.79 -8.83
N ILE A 12 3.73 12.71 -8.05
CA ILE A 12 4.33 12.75 -6.71
C ILE A 12 5.82 12.98 -6.87
N LEU A 13 6.50 12.23 -7.75
CA LEU A 13 7.91 12.43 -8.02
C LEU A 13 8.20 13.86 -8.51
N GLN A 14 7.40 14.41 -9.42
CA GLN A 14 7.56 15.80 -9.88
C GLN A 14 7.51 16.79 -8.72
N ILE A 15 6.49 16.67 -7.85
CA ILE A 15 6.33 17.52 -6.68
C ILE A 15 7.53 17.34 -5.76
N THR A 16 7.92 16.09 -5.46
CA THR A 16 9.07 15.76 -4.61
C THR A 16 10.36 16.36 -5.14
N VAL A 17 10.62 16.26 -6.45
CA VAL A 17 11.80 16.86 -7.08
C VAL A 17 11.78 18.38 -6.92
N ILE A 18 10.64 19.04 -7.15
CA ILE A 18 10.50 20.50 -6.98
C ILE A 18 10.80 20.91 -5.54
N ILE A 19 10.16 20.27 -4.55
CA ILE A 19 10.37 20.64 -3.14
C ILE A 19 11.80 20.33 -2.67
N THR A 20 12.41 19.27 -3.19
CA THR A 20 13.80 18.92 -2.90
C THR A 20 14.75 19.95 -3.50
N VAL A 21 14.57 20.34 -4.76
CA VAL A 21 15.39 21.37 -5.39
C VAL A 21 15.26 22.70 -4.65
N VAL A 22 14.04 23.06 -4.22
CA VAL A 22 13.82 24.25 -3.40
C VAL A 22 14.52 24.13 -2.04
N SER A 23 14.49 22.98 -1.37
CA SER A 23 15.13 22.80 -0.06
C SER A 23 16.66 22.92 -0.11
N LEU A 24 17.28 22.52 -1.23
CA LEU A 24 18.73 22.64 -1.44
C LEU A 24 19.24 24.09 -1.44
N PHE A 25 18.37 25.08 -1.62
CA PHE A 25 18.74 26.50 -1.47
C PHE A 25 18.86 26.94 -0.01
N PHE A 26 18.25 26.20 0.92
CA PHE A 26 18.20 26.56 2.34
C PHE A 26 19.16 25.72 3.21
N ALA A 27 19.47 24.49 2.80
CA ALA A 27 20.37 23.61 3.53
C ALA A 27 21.10 22.63 2.60
N LYS A 28 22.08 21.90 3.14
CA LYS A 28 22.80 20.84 2.42
C LYS A 28 22.42 19.47 2.96
N PRO A 29 22.12 18.49 2.10
CA PRO A 29 21.70 17.17 2.55
C PRO A 29 22.90 16.42 3.13
N ARG A 30 22.64 15.64 4.18
CA ARG A 30 23.66 14.83 4.86
C ARG A 30 23.38 13.38 4.55
N PHE A 31 24.40 12.64 4.11
CA PHE A 31 24.27 11.22 3.80
C PHE A 31 23.76 10.38 4.98
N ALA A 32 24.09 10.77 6.22
CA ALA A 32 23.65 10.11 7.43
C ALA A 32 22.12 10.18 7.65
N ASP A 33 21.42 11.13 7.03
CA ASP A 33 19.97 11.28 7.16
C ASP A 33 19.19 10.44 6.14
N ILE A 34 19.88 9.84 5.16
CA ILE A 34 19.26 8.99 4.15
C ILE A 34 19.17 7.56 4.70
N ASN A 35 17.94 7.04 4.81
CA ASN A 35 17.73 5.68 5.29
C ASN A 35 17.91 4.66 4.15
N PHE A 36 19.16 4.26 3.90
CA PHE A 36 19.50 3.27 2.88
C PHE A 36 18.85 1.91 3.12
N HIS A 37 18.68 1.50 4.38
CA HIS A 37 17.97 0.25 4.70
C HIS A 37 16.56 0.24 4.13
N THR A 38 15.83 1.36 4.27
CA THR A 38 14.51 1.53 3.68
C THR A 38 14.59 1.53 2.15
N LEU A 39 15.54 2.23 1.54
CA LEU A 39 15.67 2.29 0.07
C LEU A 39 15.92 0.89 -0.54
N TRP A 40 16.85 0.12 0.03
CA TRP A 40 17.14 -1.25 -0.40
C TRP A 40 15.97 -2.19 -0.13
N SER A 41 15.28 -2.03 1.00
CA SER A 41 14.08 -2.79 1.32
C SER A 41 12.95 -2.52 0.33
N VAL A 42 12.69 -1.26 0.00
CA VAL A 42 11.67 -0.87 -1.00
C VAL A 42 12.07 -1.39 -2.38
N ALA A 43 13.35 -1.34 -2.75
CA ALA A 43 13.82 -1.87 -4.03
C ALA A 43 13.63 -3.39 -4.14
N ALA A 44 13.98 -4.13 -3.09
CA ALA A 44 13.76 -5.58 -3.01
C ALA A 44 12.27 -5.91 -3.08
N MET A 45 11.45 -5.24 -2.28
CA MET A 45 10.00 -5.39 -2.23
C MET A 45 9.38 -5.18 -3.62
N LEU A 46 9.64 -4.04 -4.26
CA LEU A 46 9.09 -3.74 -5.59
C LEU A 46 9.53 -4.76 -6.63
N THR A 47 10.76 -5.24 -6.56
CA THR A 47 11.26 -6.28 -7.48
C THR A 47 10.51 -7.60 -7.29
N ILE A 48 10.39 -8.08 -6.04
CA ILE A 48 9.71 -9.34 -5.72
C ILE A 48 8.23 -9.27 -6.12
N ILE A 49 7.57 -8.16 -5.83
CA ILE A 49 6.18 -7.91 -6.21
C ILE A 49 6.00 -8.02 -7.74
N GLN A 50 6.92 -7.44 -8.52
CA GLN A 50 6.85 -7.54 -9.99
C GLN A 50 7.13 -8.95 -10.51
N ILE A 51 7.95 -9.75 -9.81
CA ILE A 51 8.11 -11.17 -10.15
C ILE A 51 6.78 -11.90 -9.94
N TYR A 52 6.11 -11.72 -8.79
CA TYR A 52 4.81 -12.36 -8.55
C TYR A 52 3.74 -11.92 -9.55
N ALA A 53 3.72 -10.64 -9.91
CA ALA A 53 2.83 -10.11 -10.95
C ALA A 53 3.11 -10.77 -12.32
N TYR A 54 4.38 -10.93 -12.69
CA TYR A 54 4.79 -11.62 -13.92
C TYR A 54 4.42 -13.11 -13.92
N LEU A 55 4.43 -13.76 -12.75
CA LEU A 55 4.06 -15.16 -12.59
C LEU A 55 2.54 -15.40 -12.54
N HIS A 56 1.71 -14.35 -12.67
CA HIS A 56 0.25 -14.44 -12.72
C HIS A 56 -0.39 -15.17 -11.52
N VAL A 57 0.25 -15.11 -10.35
CA VAL A 57 -0.21 -15.85 -9.15
C VAL A 57 -1.59 -15.36 -8.70
N LEU A 58 -1.82 -14.05 -8.70
CA LEU A 58 -3.10 -13.46 -8.31
C LEU A 58 -4.23 -13.79 -9.29
N ASP A 59 -3.94 -13.78 -10.59
CA ASP A 59 -4.94 -14.10 -11.61
C ASP A 59 -5.49 -15.50 -11.35
N VAL A 60 -4.63 -16.49 -11.14
CA VAL A 60 -5.04 -17.88 -10.90
C VAL A 60 -5.91 -18.01 -9.64
N LEU A 61 -5.50 -17.36 -8.55
CA LEU A 61 -6.26 -17.39 -7.30
C LEU A 61 -7.64 -16.76 -7.50
N ALA A 62 -7.71 -15.62 -8.17
CA ALA A 62 -8.95 -14.90 -8.35
C ALA A 62 -9.91 -15.60 -9.33
N TYR A 63 -9.42 -16.24 -10.40
CA TYR A 63 -10.23 -17.10 -11.27
C TYR A 63 -10.76 -18.33 -10.52
N LYS A 64 -9.92 -18.97 -9.70
CA LYS A 64 -10.35 -20.10 -8.86
C LYS A 64 -11.44 -19.68 -7.87
N LEU A 65 -11.28 -18.54 -7.19
CA LEU A 65 -12.28 -18.02 -6.27
C LEU A 65 -13.58 -17.60 -6.98
N THR A 66 -13.47 -17.09 -8.20
CA THR A 66 -14.64 -16.76 -9.00
C THR A 66 -15.45 -18.00 -9.38
N SER A 67 -14.78 -19.13 -9.67
CA SER A 67 -15.46 -20.37 -10.04
C SER A 67 -16.30 -21.00 -8.92
N ILE A 68 -16.01 -20.66 -7.66
CA ILE A 68 -16.76 -21.17 -6.49
C ILE A 68 -17.82 -20.17 -6.00
N ALA A 69 -17.89 -18.97 -6.58
CA ALA A 69 -18.86 -17.96 -6.19
C ALA A 69 -20.21 -18.23 -6.86
N ASP A 70 -21.25 -18.46 -6.06
CA ASP A 70 -22.62 -18.78 -6.49
C ASP A 70 -23.57 -17.57 -6.36
N ASN A 71 -23.18 -16.52 -5.62
CA ASN A 71 -23.97 -15.32 -5.44
C ASN A 71 -23.11 -14.06 -5.26
N THR A 72 -23.73 -12.88 -5.43
CA THR A 72 -23.07 -11.55 -5.32
C THR A 72 -22.41 -11.29 -3.98
N ARG A 73 -23.03 -11.69 -2.87
CA ARG A 73 -22.42 -11.58 -1.54
C ARG A 73 -21.15 -12.40 -1.44
N LYS A 74 -21.20 -13.69 -1.82
CA LYS A 74 -20.04 -14.59 -1.79
C LYS A 74 -18.93 -14.08 -2.70
N LEU A 75 -19.26 -13.62 -3.91
CA LEU A 75 -18.27 -13.04 -4.84
C LEU A 75 -17.58 -11.82 -4.20
N ASN A 76 -18.35 -10.88 -3.67
CA ASN A 76 -17.80 -9.66 -3.06
C ASN A 76 -16.95 -9.97 -1.83
N THR A 77 -17.37 -10.91 -0.98
CA THR A 77 -16.58 -11.38 0.16
C THR A 77 -15.28 -12.03 -0.31
N LEU A 78 -15.31 -12.95 -1.28
CA LEU A 78 -14.10 -13.63 -1.76
C LEU A 78 -13.10 -12.65 -2.39
N PHE A 79 -13.56 -11.72 -3.23
CA PHE A 79 -12.68 -10.70 -3.82
C PHE A 79 -12.11 -9.75 -2.77
N SER A 80 -12.90 -9.37 -1.77
CA SER A 80 -12.45 -8.53 -0.67
C SER A 80 -11.42 -9.22 0.22
N LEU A 81 -11.66 -10.47 0.61
CA LEU A 81 -10.72 -11.28 1.38
C LEU A 81 -9.44 -11.54 0.59
N LEU A 82 -9.56 -11.83 -0.71
CA LEU A 82 -8.41 -11.96 -1.58
C LEU A 82 -7.65 -10.65 -1.66
N ALA A 83 -8.32 -9.49 -1.70
CA ALA A 83 -7.65 -8.19 -1.70
C ALA A 83 -6.88 -7.94 -0.39
N VAL A 84 -7.44 -8.31 0.76
CA VAL A 84 -6.73 -8.25 2.04
C VAL A 84 -5.50 -9.15 2.02
N ILE A 85 -5.64 -10.42 1.65
CA ILE A 85 -4.50 -11.36 1.59
C ILE A 85 -3.46 -10.88 0.58
N SER A 86 -3.88 -10.46 -0.60
CA SER A 86 -2.99 -9.96 -1.65
C SER A 86 -2.25 -8.70 -1.19
N GLY A 87 -2.93 -7.78 -0.50
CA GLY A 87 -2.32 -6.58 0.06
C GLY A 87 -1.19 -6.90 1.05
N MET A 88 -1.33 -7.97 1.85
CA MET A 88 -0.30 -8.40 2.81
C MET A 88 1.02 -8.83 2.16
N PHE A 89 0.97 -9.39 0.95
CA PHE A 89 2.14 -9.98 0.31
C PHE A 89 2.64 -9.19 -0.91
N LEU A 90 1.73 -8.60 -1.67
CA LEU A 90 1.99 -7.97 -2.95
C LEU A 90 1.80 -6.45 -2.93
N GLY A 91 1.40 -5.92 -1.79
CA GLY A 91 1.08 -4.53 -1.60
C GLY A 91 -0.26 -4.12 -2.19
N ASN A 92 -0.71 -2.94 -1.77
CA ASN A 92 -2.01 -2.39 -2.14
C ASN A 92 -2.11 -2.04 -3.64
N ASP A 93 -1.03 -1.54 -4.24
CA ASP A 93 -1.00 -1.07 -5.62
C ASP A 93 -1.20 -2.20 -6.64
N ILE A 94 -0.42 -3.29 -6.54
CA ILE A 94 -0.56 -4.45 -7.43
C ILE A 94 -1.87 -5.17 -7.19
N THR A 95 -2.32 -5.26 -5.94
CA THR A 95 -3.62 -5.83 -5.61
C THR A 95 -4.75 -5.08 -6.33
N ALA A 96 -4.77 -3.74 -6.24
CA ALA A 96 -5.76 -2.92 -6.92
C ALA A 96 -5.67 -3.04 -8.45
N LEU A 97 -4.46 -2.99 -9.02
CA LEU A 97 -4.24 -3.11 -10.47
C LEU A 97 -4.64 -4.46 -11.04
N THR A 98 -4.63 -5.53 -10.23
CA THR A 98 -4.91 -6.90 -10.68
C THR A 98 -6.35 -7.31 -10.42
N LEU A 99 -6.85 -7.11 -9.20
CA LEU A 99 -8.16 -7.63 -8.81
C LEU A 99 -9.32 -6.78 -9.34
N ILE A 100 -9.15 -5.46 -9.46
CA ILE A 100 -10.21 -4.57 -9.91
C ILE A 100 -10.60 -4.84 -11.38
N PRO A 101 -9.67 -4.93 -12.35
CA PRO A 101 -10.02 -5.25 -13.73
C PRO A 101 -10.71 -6.61 -13.84
N LEU A 102 -10.22 -7.61 -13.10
CA LEU A 102 -10.80 -8.94 -13.10
C LEU A 102 -12.25 -8.92 -12.59
N TYR A 103 -12.48 -8.26 -11.45
CA TYR A 103 -13.84 -8.07 -10.93
C TYR A 103 -14.73 -7.35 -11.93
N LEU A 104 -14.25 -6.25 -12.53
CA LEU A 104 -15.02 -5.44 -13.48
C LEU A 104 -15.35 -6.21 -14.77
N ASN A 105 -14.48 -7.09 -15.22
CA ASN A 105 -14.74 -7.97 -16.37
C ASN A 105 -15.92 -8.93 -16.08
N ILE A 106 -15.93 -9.52 -14.88
CA ILE A 106 -17.03 -10.36 -14.41
C ILE A 106 -18.31 -9.53 -14.27
N ALA A 107 -18.22 -8.37 -13.61
CA ALA A 107 -19.36 -7.50 -13.36
C ALA A 107 -20.00 -6.99 -14.65
N LYS A 108 -19.22 -6.72 -15.71
CA LYS A 108 -19.75 -6.36 -17.03
C LYS A 108 -20.52 -7.51 -17.68
N ARG A 109 -19.96 -8.72 -17.65
CA ARG A 109 -20.57 -9.91 -18.28
C ARG A 109 -21.92 -10.25 -17.66
N TYR A 110 -22.05 -10.09 -16.34
CA TYR A 110 -23.26 -10.47 -15.59
C TYR A 110 -24.07 -9.28 -15.06
N LYS A 111 -23.77 -8.05 -15.50
CA LYS A 111 -24.44 -6.80 -15.08
C LYS A 111 -24.49 -6.60 -13.56
N LEU A 112 -23.41 -6.98 -12.86
CA LEU A 112 -23.32 -6.88 -11.40
C LEU A 112 -23.00 -5.45 -10.92
N PRO A 113 -23.32 -5.12 -9.64
CA PRO A 113 -22.91 -3.85 -9.03
C PRO A 113 -21.38 -3.67 -9.03
N GLN A 114 -20.89 -2.50 -9.45
CA GLN A 114 -19.44 -2.25 -9.56
C GLN A 114 -18.88 -1.36 -8.46
N ILE A 115 -19.70 -0.44 -7.92
CA ILE A 115 -19.19 0.64 -7.06
C ILE A 115 -18.71 0.12 -5.70
N LEU A 116 -19.60 -0.52 -4.94
CA LEU A 116 -19.27 -1.06 -3.62
C LEU A 116 -18.13 -2.10 -3.71
N PRO A 117 -18.16 -3.09 -4.62
CA PRO A 117 -17.14 -4.15 -4.62
C PRO A 117 -15.75 -3.64 -5.02
N VAL A 118 -15.65 -2.73 -5.99
CA VAL A 118 -14.36 -2.11 -6.33
C VAL A 118 -13.83 -1.26 -5.18
N THR A 119 -14.72 -0.58 -4.46
CA THR A 119 -14.34 0.19 -3.26
C THR A 119 -13.81 -0.74 -2.17
N LEU A 120 -14.50 -1.86 -1.91
CA LEU A 120 -14.10 -2.86 -0.92
C LEU A 120 -12.79 -3.57 -1.29
N ILE A 121 -12.54 -3.85 -2.57
CA ILE A 121 -11.26 -4.38 -3.03
C ILE A 121 -10.14 -3.37 -2.71
N GLY A 122 -10.33 -2.09 -3.01
CA GLY A 122 -9.34 -1.04 -2.70
C GLY A 122 -9.09 -0.89 -1.19
N MET A 123 -10.16 -0.83 -0.40
CA MET A 123 -10.07 -0.77 1.07
C MET A 123 -9.39 -2.02 1.65
N GLY A 124 -9.79 -3.21 1.17
CA GLY A 124 -9.20 -4.48 1.56
C GLY A 124 -7.71 -4.55 1.25
N ALA A 125 -7.30 -4.07 0.08
CA ALA A 125 -5.88 -3.97 -0.29
C ALA A 125 -5.09 -3.08 0.69
N ASN A 126 -5.65 -1.94 1.12
CA ASN A 126 -5.03 -1.08 2.14
C ASN A 126 -4.97 -1.74 3.53
N ILE A 127 -6.05 -2.39 3.97
CA ILE A 127 -6.11 -3.13 5.25
C ILE A 127 -5.04 -4.23 5.26
N GLY A 128 -4.97 -5.01 4.18
CA GLY A 128 -3.99 -6.07 4.01
C GLY A 128 -2.56 -5.55 4.03
N ALA A 129 -2.29 -4.49 3.29
CA ALA A 129 -0.97 -3.88 3.21
C ALA A 129 -0.49 -3.25 4.53
N ALA A 130 -1.42 -2.84 5.40
CA ALA A 130 -1.09 -2.36 6.74
C ALA A 130 -0.64 -3.48 7.69
N PHE A 131 -1.04 -4.74 7.43
CA PHE A 131 -0.74 -5.87 8.31
C PHE A 131 0.74 -6.26 8.33
N THR A 132 1.48 -6.02 7.24
CA THR A 132 2.88 -6.45 7.07
C THR A 132 3.82 -5.25 6.82
N PRO A 133 5.10 -5.33 7.23
CA PRO A 133 6.08 -4.28 6.97
C PRO A 133 6.25 -3.96 5.48
N TRP A 134 6.29 -4.97 4.63
CA TRP A 134 6.46 -4.83 3.18
C TRP A 134 5.14 -4.74 2.42
N GLY A 135 4.00 -4.76 3.11
CA GLY A 135 2.71 -4.50 2.46
C GLY A 135 2.67 -3.08 1.91
N ASN A 136 3.34 -2.14 2.58
CA ASN A 136 3.50 -0.77 2.11
C ASN A 136 4.94 -0.24 2.31
N PRO A 137 5.45 0.59 1.37
CA PRO A 137 6.76 1.23 1.51
C PRO A 137 6.96 2.03 2.81
N HIS A 138 5.91 2.69 3.32
CA HIS A 138 6.02 3.49 4.55
C HIS A 138 6.08 2.63 5.83
N ASN A 139 5.55 1.41 5.81
CA ASN A 139 5.69 0.47 6.91
C ASN A 139 7.13 -0.05 7.02
N ILE A 140 7.80 -0.29 5.89
CA ILE A 140 9.25 -0.57 5.84
C ILE A 140 10.03 0.58 6.48
N PHE A 141 9.71 1.82 6.09
CA PHE A 141 10.36 3.00 6.68
C PHE A 141 10.17 3.03 8.20
N LEU A 142 8.97 2.75 8.69
CA LEU A 142 8.65 2.76 10.11
C LEU A 142 9.47 1.72 10.88
N VAL A 143 9.48 0.47 10.41
CA VAL A 143 10.29 -0.60 11.01
C VAL A 143 11.77 -0.22 11.03
N SER A 144 12.27 0.32 9.92
CA SER A 144 13.67 0.73 9.79
C SER A 144 14.05 1.91 10.69
N ARG A 145 13.18 2.91 10.81
CA ARG A 145 13.44 4.19 11.50
C ARG A 145 13.39 4.06 13.02
N PHE A 146 12.48 3.23 13.52
CA PHE A 146 12.24 3.03 14.94
C PHE A 146 12.79 1.70 15.47
N ASP A 147 13.48 0.93 14.61
CA ASP A 147 14.05 -0.39 14.92
C ASP A 147 13.01 -1.33 15.56
N VAL A 148 11.83 -1.40 14.93
CA VAL A 148 10.68 -2.13 15.47
C VAL A 148 10.90 -3.63 15.27
N SER A 149 10.88 -4.39 16.37
CA SER A 149 10.98 -5.84 16.30
C SER A 149 9.74 -6.47 15.63
N PRO A 150 9.86 -7.67 15.04
CA PRO A 150 8.72 -8.35 14.41
C PRO A 150 7.52 -8.49 15.36
N LEU A 151 7.77 -8.93 16.60
CA LEU A 151 6.73 -9.11 17.61
C LEU A 151 6.00 -7.79 17.88
N LYS A 152 6.74 -6.69 18.03
CA LYS A 152 6.14 -5.39 18.33
C LYS A 152 5.34 -4.84 17.15
N PHE A 153 5.80 -5.06 15.93
CA PHE A 153 5.04 -4.67 14.73
C PHE A 153 3.70 -5.41 14.64
N PHE A 154 3.70 -6.73 14.84
CA PHE A 154 2.48 -7.54 14.81
C PHE A 154 1.56 -7.30 16.00
N GLU A 155 2.09 -6.90 17.17
CA GLU A 155 1.30 -6.40 18.29
C GLU A 155 0.42 -5.21 17.88
N TRP A 156 0.90 -4.34 16.98
CA TRP A 156 0.10 -3.21 16.47
C TRP A 156 -0.78 -3.59 15.29
N SER A 157 -0.26 -4.42 14.39
CA SER A 157 -0.93 -4.70 13.11
C SER A 157 -2.05 -5.74 13.22
N VAL A 158 -1.95 -6.70 14.14
CA VAL A 158 -2.98 -7.74 14.36
C VAL A 158 -4.28 -7.14 14.87
N PRO A 159 -4.33 -6.31 15.95
CA PRO A 159 -5.57 -5.70 16.40
C PRO A 159 -6.21 -4.82 15.32
N TYR A 160 -5.40 -4.04 14.62
CA TYR A 160 -5.86 -3.22 13.49
C TYR A 160 -6.50 -4.07 12.39
N LEU A 161 -5.85 -5.17 11.99
CA LEU A 161 -6.38 -6.09 10.98
C LEU A 161 -7.70 -6.70 11.45
N VAL A 162 -7.75 -7.24 12.67
CA VAL A 162 -8.94 -7.92 13.22
C VAL A 162 -10.13 -6.97 13.23
N VAL A 163 -9.99 -5.76 13.78
CA VAL A 163 -11.09 -4.80 13.83
C VAL A 163 -11.51 -4.34 12.44
N SER A 164 -10.54 -4.07 11.54
CA SER A 164 -10.85 -3.71 10.16
C SER A 164 -11.60 -4.82 9.42
N MET A 165 -11.24 -6.08 9.67
CA MET A 165 -11.91 -7.25 9.11
C MET A 165 -13.32 -7.46 9.68
N LEU A 166 -13.53 -7.18 10.96
CA LEU A 166 -14.86 -7.20 11.57
C LEU A 166 -15.77 -6.14 10.94
N ILE A 167 -15.28 -4.90 10.79
CA ILE A 167 -16.02 -3.82 10.12
C ILE A 167 -16.35 -4.21 8.67
N MET A 168 -15.37 -4.72 7.93
CA MET A 168 -15.57 -5.18 6.56
C MET A 168 -16.57 -6.34 6.47
N GLY A 169 -16.51 -7.27 7.44
CA GLY A 169 -17.45 -8.39 7.59
C GLY A 169 -18.90 -7.93 7.79
N LEU A 170 -19.10 -6.90 8.62
CA LEU A 170 -20.43 -6.29 8.81
C LEU A 170 -20.97 -5.71 7.50
N VAL A 171 -20.13 -5.06 6.69
CA VAL A 171 -20.55 -4.55 5.37
C VAL A 171 -21.06 -5.68 4.46
N PHE A 172 -20.44 -6.87 4.50
CA PHE A 172 -20.88 -8.00 3.69
C PHE A 172 -22.30 -8.49 4.03
N LEU A 173 -22.75 -8.31 5.28
CA LEU A 173 -24.10 -8.72 5.70
C LEU A 173 -25.19 -7.93 4.98
N PHE A 174 -24.90 -6.67 4.62
CA PHE A 174 -25.81 -5.78 3.90
C PHE A 174 -25.79 -5.96 2.39
N ILE A 175 -24.89 -6.80 1.84
CA ILE A 175 -24.86 -7.10 0.41
C ILE A 175 -26.00 -8.09 0.08
N PRO A 176 -26.89 -7.80 -0.89
CA PRO A 176 -27.95 -8.72 -1.26
C PRO A 176 -27.38 -10.04 -1.79
N LYS A 177 -28.13 -11.14 -1.64
CA LYS A 177 -27.78 -12.45 -2.21
C LYS A 177 -28.51 -12.62 -3.53
N GLU A 178 -27.85 -12.27 -4.62
CA GLU A 178 -28.36 -12.49 -5.97
C GLU A 178 -27.53 -13.59 -6.63
N GLU A 179 -28.19 -14.56 -7.27
CA GLU A 179 -27.51 -15.68 -7.91
C GLU A 179 -26.64 -15.21 -9.07
N ILE A 180 -25.44 -15.78 -9.17
CA ILE A 180 -24.51 -15.53 -10.27
C ILE A 180 -24.29 -16.85 -11.02
N PRO A 181 -24.32 -16.84 -12.36
CA PRO A 181 -23.98 -18.03 -13.13
C PRO A 181 -22.56 -18.53 -12.80
N VAL A 182 -22.45 -19.80 -12.44
CA VAL A 182 -21.16 -20.44 -12.11
C VAL A 182 -20.22 -20.34 -13.30
N GLN A 183 -19.00 -19.85 -13.07
CA GLN A 183 -17.99 -19.72 -14.11
C GLN A 183 -17.17 -21.00 -14.24
N LYS A 184 -16.92 -21.42 -15.48
CA LYS A 184 -15.86 -22.40 -15.75
C LYS A 184 -14.51 -21.71 -15.53
N ALA A 185 -13.69 -22.25 -14.63
CA ALA A 185 -12.34 -21.75 -14.41
C ALA A 185 -11.53 -21.87 -15.71
N GLU A 186 -10.96 -20.78 -16.20
CA GLU A 186 -9.94 -20.86 -17.24
C GLU A 186 -8.67 -21.46 -16.62
N PRO A 187 -8.06 -22.50 -17.24
CA PRO A 187 -6.87 -23.13 -16.70
C PRO A 187 -5.66 -22.23 -16.93
N ILE A 188 -5.42 -21.28 -16.02
CA ILE A 188 -4.17 -20.54 -15.99
C ILE A 188 -3.10 -21.46 -15.38
N LYS A 189 -2.07 -21.78 -16.17
CA LYS A 189 -0.96 -22.62 -15.71
C LYS A 189 -0.03 -21.81 -14.80
N ILE A 190 0.11 -22.23 -13.54
CA ILE A 190 1.09 -21.65 -12.61
C ILE A 190 2.48 -22.23 -12.92
N SER A 191 3.47 -21.35 -13.04
CA SER A 191 4.88 -21.74 -13.09
C SER A 191 5.41 -22.04 -11.68
N TRP A 192 5.06 -23.21 -11.14
CA TRP A 192 5.28 -23.54 -9.72
C TRP A 192 6.74 -23.44 -9.27
N ARG A 193 7.70 -23.84 -10.12
CA ARG A 193 9.14 -23.76 -9.81
C ARG A 193 9.60 -22.30 -9.57
N PRO A 194 9.42 -21.35 -10.53
CA PRO A 194 9.67 -19.94 -10.28
C PRO A 194 8.92 -19.37 -9.08
N THR A 195 7.66 -19.76 -8.87
CA THR A 195 6.87 -19.29 -7.73
C THR A 195 7.50 -19.72 -6.40
N LEU A 196 7.92 -20.98 -6.26
CA LEU A 196 8.60 -21.47 -5.05
C LEU A 196 9.92 -20.75 -4.79
N ILE A 197 10.74 -20.53 -5.82
CA ILE A 197 12.01 -19.81 -5.68
C ILE A 197 11.75 -18.35 -5.29
N THR A 198 10.74 -17.71 -5.88
CA THR A 198 10.33 -16.35 -5.51
C THR A 198 9.88 -16.29 -4.06
N THR A 199 9.13 -17.28 -3.58
CA THR A 199 8.73 -17.39 -2.18
C THR A 199 9.93 -17.58 -1.24
N ALA A 200 10.94 -18.36 -1.63
CA ALA A 200 12.17 -18.48 -0.86
C ALA A 200 12.93 -17.14 -0.76
N VAL A 201 13.03 -16.40 -1.88
CA VAL A 201 13.63 -15.05 -1.89
C VAL A 201 12.80 -14.06 -1.07
N PHE A 202 11.47 -14.19 -1.06
CA PHE A 202 10.60 -13.38 -0.22
C PHE A 202 10.80 -13.65 1.28
N ILE A 203 10.97 -14.92 1.67
CA ILE A 203 11.34 -15.28 3.05
C ILE A 203 12.73 -14.73 3.41
N PHE A 204 13.67 -14.76 2.47
CA PHE A 204 14.99 -14.14 2.68
C PHE A 204 14.88 -12.62 2.88
N PHE A 205 14.03 -11.96 2.08
CA PHE A 205 13.71 -10.55 2.22
C PHE A 205 13.04 -10.21 3.55
N PHE A 206 12.18 -11.08 4.08
CA PHE A 206 11.59 -10.93 5.42
C PHE A 206 12.66 -10.72 6.50
N PHE A 207 13.70 -11.56 6.50
CA PHE A 207 14.81 -11.44 7.45
C PHE A 207 15.64 -10.16 7.22
N GLY A 208 15.73 -9.71 5.96
CA GLY A 208 16.34 -8.44 5.60
C GLY A 208 15.61 -7.23 6.19
N VAL A 209 14.29 -7.17 6.09
CA VAL A 209 13.49 -6.02 6.56
C VAL A 209 13.71 -5.75 8.06
N PHE A 210 13.78 -6.82 8.85
CA PHE A 210 14.00 -6.76 10.30
C PHE A 210 15.48 -6.77 10.71
N ARG A 211 16.41 -6.47 9.78
CA ARG A 211 17.85 -6.36 10.04
C ARG A 211 18.49 -7.63 10.64
N THR A 212 17.84 -8.79 10.53
CA THR A 212 18.44 -10.08 10.90
C THR A 212 19.56 -10.44 9.92
N ILE A 213 19.42 -10.00 8.68
CA ILE A 213 20.42 -10.11 7.62
C ILE A 213 20.51 -8.72 6.96
N ASP A 214 21.69 -8.37 6.43
CA ASP A 214 21.83 -7.14 5.65
C ASP A 214 20.91 -7.19 4.41
N ILE A 215 20.03 -6.20 4.30
CA ILE A 215 19.01 -6.08 3.26
C ILE A 215 19.58 -6.01 1.84
N ILE A 216 20.86 -5.63 1.69
CA ILE A 216 21.53 -5.62 0.38
C ILE A 216 21.49 -7.02 -0.25
N TRP A 217 21.63 -8.09 0.54
CA TRP A 217 21.65 -9.46 -0.01
C TRP A 217 20.28 -9.90 -0.55
N PRO A 218 19.16 -9.77 0.19
CA PRO A 218 17.84 -10.02 -0.38
C PRO A 218 17.51 -9.13 -1.58
N MET A 219 17.94 -7.86 -1.57
CA MET A 219 17.75 -6.96 -2.71
C MET A 219 18.48 -7.51 -3.95
N LEU A 220 19.78 -7.84 -3.83
CA LEU A 220 20.54 -8.41 -4.94
C LEU A 220 19.96 -9.75 -5.42
N ALA A 221 19.54 -10.62 -4.49
CA ALA A 221 18.89 -11.88 -4.82
C ALA A 221 17.58 -11.67 -5.60
N SER A 222 16.77 -10.69 -5.22
CA SER A 222 15.53 -10.35 -5.94
C SER A 222 15.79 -9.86 -7.37
N ILE A 223 16.82 -9.01 -7.55
CA ILE A 223 17.22 -8.50 -8.88
C ILE A 223 17.77 -9.64 -9.74
N ALA A 224 18.66 -10.46 -9.18
CA ALA A 224 19.22 -11.62 -9.88
C ALA A 224 18.12 -12.58 -10.33
N LEU A 225 17.14 -12.85 -9.46
CA LEU A 225 15.99 -13.69 -9.78
C LEU A 225 15.12 -13.08 -10.88
N ALA A 226 14.81 -11.78 -10.80
CA ALA A 226 14.04 -11.09 -11.83
C ALA A 226 14.72 -11.16 -13.20
N LEU A 227 16.04 -10.93 -13.24
CA LEU A 227 16.84 -11.04 -14.48
C LEU A 227 16.89 -12.47 -15.01
N ALA A 228 17.00 -13.47 -14.14
CA ALA A 228 17.03 -14.88 -14.52
C ALA A 228 15.68 -15.38 -15.05
N ILE A 229 14.55 -14.91 -14.50
CA ILE A 229 13.22 -15.26 -14.98
C ILE A 229 12.93 -14.52 -16.29
N ASN A 230 12.99 -13.19 -16.28
CA ASN A 230 12.81 -12.36 -17.45
C ASN A 230 13.30 -10.91 -17.18
N PRO A 231 14.35 -10.42 -17.88
CA PRO A 231 14.85 -9.06 -17.70
C PRO A 231 13.80 -7.95 -17.90
N ARG A 232 12.70 -8.24 -18.62
CA ARG A 232 11.59 -7.28 -18.81
C ARG A 232 10.85 -6.99 -17.51
N ILE A 233 10.95 -7.83 -16.48
CA ILE A 233 10.38 -7.58 -15.15
C ILE A 233 10.96 -6.27 -14.58
N MET A 234 12.26 -6.03 -14.77
CA MET A 234 12.92 -4.81 -14.30
C MET A 234 12.29 -3.55 -14.93
N LEU A 235 11.78 -3.63 -16.16
CA LEU A 235 11.13 -2.49 -16.83
C LEU A 235 9.75 -2.14 -16.24
N LYS A 236 9.19 -3.01 -15.39
CA LYS A 236 7.88 -2.83 -14.74
C LYS A 236 7.99 -2.33 -13.30
N ILE A 237 9.21 -2.28 -12.74
CA ILE A 237 9.45 -1.75 -11.40
C ILE A 237 9.08 -0.27 -11.34
N ASP A 238 8.44 0.13 -10.24
CA ASP A 238 8.11 1.53 -9.98
C ASP A 238 9.35 2.29 -9.47
N TYR A 239 10.22 2.65 -10.40
CA TYR A 239 11.38 3.50 -10.10
C TYR A 239 11.00 4.91 -9.67
N ALA A 240 9.79 5.39 -10.02
CA ALA A 240 9.35 6.71 -9.61
C ALA A 240 9.15 6.74 -8.10
N LEU A 241 8.57 5.68 -7.53
CA LEU A 241 8.44 5.51 -6.09
C LEU A 241 9.79 5.47 -5.38
N LEU A 242 10.78 4.72 -5.89
CA LEU A 242 12.14 4.69 -5.32
C LEU A 242 12.82 6.06 -5.32
N LEU A 243 12.73 6.79 -6.43
CA LEU A 243 13.27 8.14 -6.54
C LEU A 243 12.51 9.12 -5.63
N THR A 244 11.21 8.92 -5.45
CA THR A 244 10.37 9.70 -4.55
C THR A 244 10.83 9.52 -3.10
N PHE A 245 11.06 8.29 -2.65
CA PHE A 245 11.64 8.02 -1.33
C PHE A 245 13.01 8.69 -1.15
N THR A 246 13.87 8.58 -2.16
CA THR A 246 15.20 9.20 -2.15
C THR A 246 15.09 10.72 -2.03
N GLY A 247 14.22 11.35 -2.83
CA GLY A 247 13.93 12.78 -2.78
C GLY A 247 13.38 13.21 -1.42
N PHE A 248 12.45 12.46 -0.84
CA PHE A 248 11.94 12.77 0.50
C PHE A 248 13.00 12.66 1.59
N PHE A 249 13.92 11.70 1.54
CA PHE A 249 15.04 11.67 2.49
C PHE A 249 15.96 12.88 2.36
N ILE A 250 16.26 13.32 1.13
CA ILE A 250 17.06 14.53 0.87
C ILE A 250 16.31 15.76 1.38
N PHE A 251 15.06 15.95 0.98
CA PHE A 251 14.20 17.04 1.43
C PHE A 251 14.10 17.10 2.95
N ILE A 252 13.86 15.97 3.61
CA ILE A 252 13.77 15.91 5.07
C ILE A 252 15.13 16.20 5.72
N SER A 253 16.22 15.79 5.08
CA SER A 253 17.58 16.13 5.53
C SER A 253 17.79 17.64 5.57
N ASP A 254 17.23 18.38 4.64
CA ASP A 254 17.37 19.83 4.55
C ASP A 254 16.45 20.56 5.54
N ILE A 255 15.15 20.24 5.56
CA ILE A 255 14.19 20.98 6.38
C ILE A 255 14.44 20.84 7.88
N GLN A 256 15.00 19.72 8.34
CA GLN A 256 15.33 19.54 9.76
C GLN A 256 16.45 20.47 10.23
N GLN A 257 17.17 21.12 9.31
CA GLN A 257 18.22 22.09 9.63
C GLN A 257 17.65 23.52 9.75
N ILE A 258 16.34 23.71 9.49
CA ILE A 258 15.66 25.01 9.52
C ILE A 258 14.84 25.12 10.81
N PRO A 259 15.29 25.88 11.83
CA PRO A 259 14.69 25.86 13.17
C PRO A 259 13.19 26.23 13.18
N VAL A 260 12.77 27.16 12.32
CA VAL A 260 11.37 27.57 12.21
C VAL A 260 10.48 26.41 11.78
N ILE A 261 10.91 25.63 10.79
CA ILE A 261 10.15 24.47 10.29
C ILE A 261 10.11 23.38 11.37
N VAL A 262 11.26 23.10 12.00
CA VAL A 262 11.38 22.13 13.09
C VAL A 262 10.40 22.46 14.23
N ASN A 263 10.36 23.72 14.67
CA ASN A 263 9.47 24.17 15.74
C ASN A 263 7.99 24.05 15.36
N LEU A 264 7.63 24.42 14.12
CA LEU A 264 6.26 24.27 13.61
C LEU A 264 5.82 22.80 13.60
N ILE A 265 6.68 21.90 13.09
CA ILE A 265 6.34 20.47 13.02
C ILE A 265 6.25 19.89 14.43
N HIS A 266 7.18 20.19 15.34
CA HIS A 266 7.11 19.73 16.72
C HIS A 266 5.82 20.16 17.42
N GLY A 267 5.29 21.35 17.12
CA GLY A 267 3.98 21.81 17.60
C GLY A 267 2.80 20.95 17.13
N THR A 268 2.99 20.08 16.14
CA THR A 268 1.97 19.16 15.61
C THR A 268 2.17 17.70 16.03
N VAL A 269 3.33 17.34 16.60
CA VAL A 269 3.71 15.94 16.93
C VAL A 269 4.21 15.76 18.38
N TYR A 270 3.77 16.62 19.30
CA TYR A 270 4.24 16.69 20.69
C TYR A 270 3.74 15.55 21.61
N SER A 271 2.87 14.68 21.13
CA SER A 271 2.26 13.58 21.89
C SER A 271 1.86 12.41 20.98
N GLU A 272 1.54 11.25 21.55
CA GLU A 272 1.03 10.10 20.79
C GLU A 272 -0.22 10.47 19.98
N ILE A 273 -1.19 11.12 20.62
CA ILE A 273 -2.45 11.52 19.98
C ILE A 273 -2.22 12.56 18.88
N SER A 274 -1.37 13.56 19.12
CA SER A 274 -1.07 14.56 18.09
C SER A 274 -0.33 13.95 16.90
N THR A 275 0.63 13.04 17.13
CA THR A 275 1.31 12.29 16.05
C THR A 275 0.33 11.46 15.23
N TYR A 276 -0.62 10.80 15.89
CA TYR A 276 -1.67 10.01 15.26
C TYR A 276 -2.52 10.88 14.32
N PHE A 277 -3.05 12.00 14.80
CA PHE A 277 -3.85 12.90 13.95
C PHE A 277 -3.02 13.62 12.88
N ALA A 278 -1.80 14.04 13.20
CA ALA A 278 -0.90 14.69 12.25
C ALA A 278 -0.59 13.79 11.05
N SER A 279 -0.34 12.50 11.28
CA SER A 279 -0.12 11.52 10.21
C SER A 279 -1.38 11.25 9.39
N ILE A 280 -2.56 11.16 10.03
CA ILE A 280 -3.84 11.01 9.29
C ILE A 280 -4.10 12.22 8.40
N ILE A 281 -4.05 13.43 8.96
CA ILE A 281 -4.40 14.68 8.27
C ILE A 281 -3.40 14.97 7.14
N SER A 282 -2.10 14.86 7.41
CA SER A 282 -1.09 15.10 6.37
C SER A 282 -1.18 14.06 5.25
N SER A 283 -1.52 12.80 5.55
CA SER A 283 -1.75 11.78 4.51
C SER A 283 -2.84 12.21 3.52
N GLN A 284 -3.91 12.88 3.98
CA GLN A 284 -4.98 13.34 3.08
C GLN A 284 -4.52 14.35 2.03
N VAL A 285 -3.42 15.08 2.31
CA VAL A 285 -2.90 16.18 1.50
C VAL A 285 -1.73 15.73 0.62
N MET A 286 -0.79 14.97 1.19
CA MET A 286 0.45 14.59 0.50
C MET A 286 0.60 13.09 0.22
N SER A 287 -0.34 12.25 0.66
CA SER A 287 -0.27 10.78 0.68
C SER A 287 0.45 10.20 1.90
N ASN A 288 0.07 8.97 2.25
CA ASN A 288 0.56 8.24 3.42
C ASN A 288 2.09 8.05 3.41
N VAL A 289 2.70 7.78 2.26
CA VAL A 289 4.15 7.61 2.15
C VAL A 289 4.93 8.85 2.62
N PRO A 290 4.82 10.01 1.97
CA PRO A 290 5.56 11.20 2.38
C PRO A 290 5.16 11.75 3.73
N SER A 291 3.87 11.64 4.08
CA SER A 291 3.40 11.97 5.42
C SER A 291 4.15 11.18 6.49
N THR A 292 4.32 9.88 6.30
CA THR A 292 5.00 9.01 7.26
C THR A 292 6.48 9.36 7.39
N ILE A 293 7.18 9.59 6.27
CA ILE A 293 8.61 9.91 6.31
C ILE A 293 8.81 11.27 7.01
N LEU A 294 7.97 12.26 6.71
CA LEU A 294 8.01 13.58 7.33
C LEU A 294 7.75 13.49 8.84
N VAL A 295 6.58 12.98 9.23
CA VAL A 295 6.16 12.89 10.65
C VAL A 295 7.13 12.00 11.44
N GLY A 296 7.55 10.87 10.86
CA GLY A 296 8.49 9.93 11.45
C GLY A 296 9.90 10.46 11.69
N LYS A 297 10.26 11.62 11.11
CA LYS A 297 11.50 12.30 11.47
C LYS A 297 11.39 13.04 12.80
N PHE A 298 10.24 13.62 13.09
CA PHE A 298 10.02 14.55 14.22
C PHE A 298 9.31 13.93 15.42
N THR A 299 8.77 12.72 15.29
CA THR A 299 8.12 11.99 16.38
C THR A 299 8.96 10.80 16.86
N THR A 300 8.77 10.42 18.12
CA THR A 300 9.25 9.16 18.71
C THR A 300 8.13 8.11 18.87
N TYR A 301 6.87 8.49 18.59
CA TYR A 301 5.68 7.68 18.83
C TYR A 301 5.39 6.74 17.66
N ALA A 302 6.16 5.66 17.56
CA ALA A 302 6.11 4.71 16.43
C ALA A 302 4.73 4.08 16.21
N GLN A 303 4.03 3.64 17.27
CA GLN A 303 2.70 3.04 17.16
C GLN A 303 1.65 4.04 16.67
N ALA A 304 1.69 5.28 17.17
CA ALA A 304 0.78 6.34 16.74
C ALA A 304 0.98 6.67 15.25
N LEU A 305 2.24 6.75 14.82
CA LEU A 305 2.58 6.93 13.41
C LEU A 305 2.14 5.75 12.55
N PHE A 306 2.31 4.51 13.03
CA PHE A 306 1.88 3.30 12.34
C PHE A 306 0.38 3.31 12.09
N LEU A 307 -0.43 3.51 13.14
CA LEU A 307 -1.88 3.53 13.02
C LEU A 307 -2.32 4.71 12.13
N GLY A 308 -1.81 5.91 12.40
CA GLY A 308 -2.24 7.11 11.71
C GLY A 308 -1.85 7.17 10.24
N SER A 309 -0.68 6.66 9.85
CA SER A 309 -0.27 6.57 8.44
C SER A 309 -1.05 5.52 7.64
N ASN A 310 -1.33 4.35 8.22
CA ASN A 310 -2.11 3.31 7.54
C ASN A 310 -3.59 3.70 7.43
N ILE A 311 -4.17 4.28 8.48
CA ILE A 311 -5.53 4.84 8.46
C ILE A 311 -5.61 6.04 7.52
N GLY A 312 -4.57 6.88 7.50
CA GLY A 312 -4.42 8.00 6.58
C GLY A 312 -4.40 7.60 5.09
N GLY A 313 -4.21 6.31 4.78
CA GLY A 313 -4.35 5.78 3.42
C GLY A 313 -5.81 5.75 2.90
N PHE A 314 -6.80 5.92 3.78
CA PHE A 314 -8.22 6.08 3.43
C PHE A 314 -8.57 7.55 3.16
N GLY A 315 -9.86 7.83 2.89
CA GLY A 315 -10.36 9.18 2.66
C GLY A 315 -10.16 9.68 1.24
N SER A 316 -9.23 10.61 1.05
CA SER A 316 -9.06 11.34 -0.21
C SER A 316 -8.45 10.46 -1.32
N ALA A 317 -8.60 10.89 -2.58
CA ALA A 317 -7.92 10.28 -3.72
C ALA A 317 -6.38 10.29 -3.58
N ILE A 318 -5.84 11.28 -2.85
CA ILE A 318 -4.42 11.49 -2.64
C ILE A 318 -3.92 10.73 -1.40
N GLY A 319 -4.82 10.40 -0.47
CA GLY A 319 -4.55 9.72 0.81
C GLY A 319 -3.59 8.53 0.69
N SER A 320 -3.72 7.76 -0.38
CA SER A 320 -2.77 6.71 -0.77
C SER A 320 -2.65 6.60 -2.29
N MET A 321 -1.51 6.09 -2.76
CA MET A 321 -1.33 5.74 -4.18
C MET A 321 -2.36 4.71 -4.66
N ALA A 322 -2.70 3.75 -3.82
CA ALA A 322 -3.75 2.77 -4.11
C ALA A 322 -5.11 3.42 -4.41
N ASN A 323 -5.48 4.50 -3.73
CA ASN A 323 -6.73 5.21 -4.02
C ASN A 323 -6.74 5.79 -5.44
N MET A 324 -5.62 6.39 -5.87
CA MET A 324 -5.47 6.87 -7.25
C MET A 324 -5.54 5.71 -8.25
N LEU A 325 -4.94 4.57 -7.93
CA LEU A 325 -4.98 3.38 -8.78
C LEU A 325 -6.38 2.78 -8.88
N VAL A 326 -7.14 2.72 -7.78
CA VAL A 326 -8.55 2.30 -7.78
C VAL A 326 -9.37 3.19 -8.72
N LEU A 327 -9.27 4.51 -8.56
CA LEU A 327 -9.98 5.48 -9.41
C LEU A 327 -9.57 5.35 -10.88
N LYS A 328 -8.27 5.27 -11.16
CA LYS A 328 -7.73 5.12 -12.53
C LYS A 328 -8.21 3.81 -13.17
N THR A 329 -8.12 2.71 -12.45
CA THR A 329 -8.46 1.38 -12.94
C THR A 329 -9.97 1.27 -13.19
N PHE A 330 -10.79 1.82 -12.30
CA PHE A 330 -12.23 1.92 -12.52
C PHE A 330 -12.56 2.80 -13.72
N ASN A 331 -11.89 3.95 -13.89
CA ASN A 331 -12.15 4.83 -15.03
C ASN A 331 -11.80 4.21 -16.40
N GLN A 332 -10.90 3.22 -16.40
CA GLN A 332 -10.51 2.46 -17.59
C GLN A 332 -11.42 1.25 -17.85
N HIS A 333 -11.84 0.55 -16.80
CA HIS A 333 -12.51 -0.75 -16.93
C HIS A 333 -13.96 -0.77 -16.44
N GLY A 334 -14.46 0.26 -15.77
CA GLY A 334 -15.83 0.34 -15.28
C GLY A 334 -16.83 0.65 -16.40
N SER A 335 -18.09 0.26 -16.22
CA SER A 335 -19.20 0.63 -17.12
C SER A 335 -20.19 1.61 -16.49
N VAL A 336 -20.09 1.87 -15.19
CA VAL A 336 -20.91 2.85 -14.49
C VAL A 336 -20.30 4.26 -14.63
N SER A 337 -21.14 5.30 -14.55
CA SER A 337 -20.70 6.70 -14.60
C SER A 337 -19.55 6.98 -13.62
N LYS A 338 -18.45 7.53 -14.16
CA LYS A 338 -17.24 7.92 -13.41
C LYS A 338 -17.56 8.89 -12.27
N LYS A 339 -18.46 9.85 -12.50
CA LYS A 339 -18.92 10.81 -11.49
C LYS A 339 -19.65 10.11 -10.34
N LYS A 340 -20.56 9.18 -10.67
CA LYS A 340 -21.33 8.43 -9.67
C LYS A 340 -20.41 7.55 -8.82
N PHE A 341 -19.46 6.86 -9.46
CA PHE A 341 -18.44 6.09 -8.74
C PHE A 341 -17.62 6.97 -7.83
N PHE A 342 -17.05 8.08 -8.33
CA PHE A 342 -16.21 8.97 -7.55
C PHE A 342 -16.90 9.49 -6.28
N ILE A 343 -18.16 9.93 -6.38
CA ILE A 343 -18.92 10.43 -5.22
C ILE A 343 -19.14 9.33 -4.19
N GLN A 344 -19.66 8.17 -4.61
CA GLN A 344 -19.97 7.08 -3.69
C GLN A 344 -18.71 6.46 -3.07
N TRP A 345 -17.66 6.28 -3.88
CA TRP A 345 -16.33 5.87 -3.44
C TRP A 345 -15.78 6.84 -2.40
N THR A 346 -15.85 8.16 -2.64
CA THR A 346 -15.36 9.17 -1.69
C THR A 346 -16.12 9.11 -0.37
N ILE A 347 -17.44 9.00 -0.41
CA ILE A 347 -18.27 8.87 0.81
C ILE A 347 -17.84 7.65 1.62
N MET A 348 -17.71 6.48 0.97
CA MET A 348 -17.28 5.26 1.64
C MET A 348 -15.86 5.38 2.20
N GLN A 349 -14.94 6.00 1.46
CA GLN A 349 -13.56 6.18 1.91
C GLN A 349 -13.44 7.10 3.12
N PHE A 350 -14.20 8.20 3.17
CA PHE A 350 -14.24 9.07 4.34
C PHE A 350 -15.01 8.43 5.50
N ALA A 351 -16.05 7.64 5.24
CA ALA A 351 -16.71 6.86 6.29
C ALA A 351 -15.74 5.85 6.91
N GLY A 352 -15.00 5.10 6.08
CA GLY A 352 -13.94 4.19 6.53
C GLY A 352 -12.85 4.92 7.31
N LEU A 353 -12.40 6.08 6.82
CA LEU A 353 -11.43 6.92 7.51
C LEU A 353 -11.92 7.32 8.91
N ILE A 354 -13.14 7.83 9.04
CA ILE A 354 -13.71 8.29 10.32
C ILE A 354 -13.84 7.11 11.30
N ILE A 355 -14.41 5.99 10.84
CA ILE A 355 -14.60 4.80 11.68
C ILE A 355 -13.25 4.26 12.15
N LEU A 356 -12.30 4.07 11.24
CA LEU A 356 -10.97 3.57 11.59
C LEU A 356 -10.18 4.58 12.41
N THR A 357 -10.41 5.89 12.24
CA THR A 357 -9.80 6.92 13.09
C THR A 357 -10.24 6.77 14.54
N ALA A 358 -11.54 6.55 14.78
CA ALA A 358 -12.06 6.30 16.13
C ALA A 358 -11.51 4.99 16.71
N VAL A 359 -11.50 3.91 15.92
CA VAL A 359 -10.94 2.61 16.34
C VAL A 359 -9.46 2.71 16.67
N GLY A 360 -8.65 3.33 15.80
CA GLY A 360 -7.22 3.47 16.02
C GLY A 360 -6.90 4.32 17.24
N LEU A 361 -7.74 5.32 17.54
CA LEU A 361 -7.61 6.09 18.78
C LEU A 361 -7.89 5.23 20.02
N LEU A 362 -8.90 4.35 19.98
CA LEU A 362 -9.17 3.40 21.06
C LEU A 362 -8.01 2.42 21.25
N LEU A 363 -7.49 1.84 20.16
CA LEU A 363 -6.32 0.94 20.22
C LEU A 363 -5.11 1.65 20.87
N LEU A 364 -4.88 2.91 20.50
CA LEU A 364 -3.79 3.71 21.05
C LEU A 364 -3.98 4.02 22.54
N ILE A 365 -5.19 4.43 22.97
CA ILE A 365 -5.49 4.79 24.36
C ILE A 365 -5.43 3.56 25.28
N PHE A 366 -6.02 2.44 24.85
CA PHE A 366 -6.12 1.23 25.67
C PHE A 366 -4.90 0.31 25.57
N ARG A 367 -3.93 0.63 24.69
CA ARG A 367 -2.72 -0.18 24.44
C ARG A 367 -3.06 -1.64 24.13
N ILE A 368 -4.12 -1.83 23.35
CA ILE A 368 -4.57 -3.10 22.77
C ILE A 368 -3.91 -3.22 21.40
#